data_AF-A0A938UAI8-F1
#
_entry.id   AF-A0A938UAI8-F1
#
_cell.length_a   1.000
_cell.length_b   1.000
_cell.length_c   1.000
_cell.angle_alpha   90.00
_cell.angle_beta   90.00
_cell.angle_gamma   90.00
#
_symmetry.space_group_name_H-M   'P 1'
#
loop_
_entity.id
_entity.type
_entity.pdbx_description
1 polymer ?
#
loop_
_entity_poly.entity_id
_entity_poly.type
_entity_poly.pdbx_seq_one_letter_code
_entity_poly.pdbx_strand_id
1 'polypeptide(L)' 'MKFIYSSIISSFLESKSNKQNVRLLLRFILTLGVMVTAYSVVFHFLMAAEGREYSWITGFYWTLVVMTTL' A
#
# COMPACT_ATOMS: atom_id res chain seq x y z
N MET A 1 30.10 8.54 -2.36
CA MET A 1 28.89 7.70 -2.54
C MET A 1 27.80 7.93 -1.48
N LYS A 2 28.10 8.01 -0.17
CA LYS A 2 27.09 8.19 0.89
C LYS A 2 26.45 9.60 0.96
N PHE A 3 27.16 10.62 0.46
CA PHE A 3 26.72 12.02 0.46
C PHE A 3 25.74 12.40 -0.66
N ILE A 4 25.63 11.59 -1.72
CA ILE A 4 24.74 11.93 -2.85
C ILE A 4 23.28 11.63 -2.48
N TYR A 5 23.05 10.54 -1.74
CA TYR A 5 21.71 10.17 -1.26
C TYR A 5 21.11 11.23 -0.32
N SER A 6 21.90 11.79 0.59
CA SER A 6 21.42 12.82 1.52
C SER A 6 21.00 14.10 0.80
N SER A 7 21.72 14.49 -0.27
CA SER A 7 21.45 15.72 -1.02
C SER A 7 20.22 15.62 -1.91
N ILE A 8 19.94 14.43 -2.48
CA ILE A 8 18.72 14.18 -3.26
C ILE A 8 17.49 14.22 -2.36
N ILE A 9 17.59 13.61 -1.17
CA ILE A 9 16.50 13.60 -0.18
C ILE A 9 16.25 15.02 0.35
N SER A 10 17.29 15.80 0.65
CA SER A 10 17.14 17.17 1.15
C SER A 10 16.62 18.16 0.12
N SER A 11 17.08 18.08 -1.14
CA SER A 11 16.59 18.95 -2.23
C SER A 11 15.13 18.68 -2.59
N PHE A 12 14.68 17.41 -2.54
CA PHE A 12 13.26 17.08 -2.66
C PHE A 12 12.43 17.56 -1.47
N LEU A 13 13.02 17.67 -0.28
CA LEU A 13 12.32 18.12 0.93
C LEU A 13 12.27 19.66 1.08
N GLU A 14 13.10 20.44 0.40
CA GLU A 14 13.18 21.89 0.63
C GLU A 14 12.11 22.72 -0.11
N SER A 15 11.63 22.29 -1.27
CA SER A 15 10.62 23.08 -1.99
C SER A 15 9.21 22.87 -1.39
N LYS A 16 8.50 23.97 -1.05
CA LYS A 16 7.13 23.92 -0.51
C LYS A 16 6.17 23.08 -1.37
N SER A 17 6.37 23.07 -2.68
CA SER A 17 5.61 22.28 -3.66
C SER A 17 5.84 20.77 -3.49
N ASN A 18 7.10 20.36 -3.26
CA ASN A 18 7.46 18.95 -3.18
C ASN A 18 6.99 18.31 -1.85
N LYS A 19 6.97 19.07 -0.75
CA LYS A 19 6.32 18.64 0.51
C LYS A 19 4.83 18.32 0.34
N GLN A 20 4.12 19.08 -0.51
CA GLN A 20 2.69 18.84 -0.80
C GLN A 20 2.50 17.57 -1.63
N ASN A 21 3.35 17.36 -2.65
CA ASN A 21 3.32 16.15 -3.48
C ASN A 21 3.63 14.90 -2.67
N VAL A 22 4.64 14.94 -1.79
CA VAL A 22 4.96 13.81 -0.88
C VAL A 22 3.80 13.52 0.06
N ARG A 23 3.16 14.55 0.64
CA ARG A 23 1.99 14.36 1.49
C ARG A 23 0.82 13.74 0.72
N LEU A 24 0.60 14.15 -0.52
CA LEU A 24 -0.44 13.58 -1.39
C LEU A 24 -0.13 12.11 -1.71
N LEU A 25 1.12 11.80 -2.05
CA LEU A 25 1.58 10.43 -2.31
C LEU A 25 1.39 9.53 -1.09
N LEU A 26 1.77 10.00 0.11
CA LEU A 26 1.56 9.25 1.35
C LEU A 26 0.07 9.01 1.63
N ARG A 27 -0.80 10.02 1.42
CA ARG A 27 -2.25 9.84 1.53
C ARG A 27 -2.77 8.83 0.52
N PHE A 28 -2.26 8.84 -0.70
CA PHE A 28 -2.62 7.88 -1.73
C PHE A 28 -2.23 6.45 -1.35
N ILE A 29 -0.98 6.24 -0.90
CA ILE A 29 -0.51 4.92 -0.42
C ILE A 29 -1.35 4.44 0.78
N LEU A 30 -1.66 5.32 1.73
CA LEU A 30 -2.53 4.97 2.86
C LEU A 30 -3.93 4.57 2.39
N THR A 31 -4.49 5.29 1.43
CA THR A 31 -5.82 4.97 0.85
C THR A 31 -5.79 3.60 0.18
N LEU A 32 -4.74 3.30 -0.59
CA LEU A 32 -4.54 1.97 -1.17
C LEU A 32 -4.39 0.89 -0.09
N GLY A 33 -3.63 1.15 0.97
CA GLY A 33 -3.46 0.22 2.09
C GLY A 33 -4.79 -0.11 2.79
N VAL A 34 -5.64 0.90 3.00
CA VAL A 34 -7.00 0.73 3.54
C VAL A 34 -7.85 -0.10 2.58
N MET A 35 -7.83 0.18 1.29
CA MET A 35 -8.58 -0.55 0.28
C MET A 35 -8.17 -2.04 0.21
N VAL A 36 -6.86 -2.32 0.19
CA VAL A 36 -6.33 -3.69 0.19
C VAL A 36 -6.74 -4.42 1.47
N THR A 37 -6.65 -3.76 2.62
CA THR A 37 -7.05 -4.38 3.90
C THR A 37 -8.54 -4.68 3.92
N ALA A 38 -9.40 -3.75 3.44
CA ALA A 38 -10.83 -3.96 3.37
C ALA A 38 -11.20 -5.16 2.48
N TYR A 39 -10.60 -5.28 1.30
CA TYR A 39 -10.84 -6.43 0.43
C TYR A 39 -10.28 -7.73 0.98
N SER A 40 -9.14 -7.70 1.67
CA SER A 40 -8.58 -8.87 2.36
C SER A 40 -9.52 -9.38 3.47
N VAL A 41 -10.17 -8.48 4.21
CA VAL A 41 -11.21 -8.84 5.18
C VAL A 41 -12.43 -9.47 4.50
N VAL A 42 -12.91 -8.87 3.40
CA VAL A 42 -14.02 -9.45 2.61
C VAL A 42 -13.67 -10.85 2.10
N PHE A 43 -12.43 -11.04 1.62
CA PHE A 43 -11.94 -12.35 1.20
C PHE A 43 -12.04 -13.37 2.34
N HIS A 44 -11.58 -13.04 3.55
CA HIS A 44 -11.71 -13.94 4.70
C HIS A 44 -13.16 -14.30 5.02
N PHE A 45 -14.09 -13.35 4.93
CA PHE A 45 -15.52 -13.64 5.12
C PHE A 45 -16.08 -14.58 4.05
N LEU A 46 -15.69 -14.40 2.79
CA LEU A 46 -16.10 -15.28 1.70
C LEU A 46 -15.54 -16.69 1.89
N MET A 47 -14.26 -16.83 2.23
CA MET A 47 -13.66 -18.15 2.43
C MET A 47 -14.22 -18.85 3.67
N ALA A 48 -14.52 -18.11 4.73
CA ALA A 48 -15.21 -18.64 5.90
C ALA A 48 -16.62 -19.16 5.54
N ALA A 49 -17.35 -18.47 4.66
CA ALA A 49 -18.63 -18.94 4.14
C ALA A 49 -18.50 -20.22 3.30
N GLU A 50 -17.36 -20.41 2.62
CA GLU A 50 -17.01 -21.64 1.91
C GLU A 50 -16.43 -22.75 2.82
N GLY A 51 -16.34 -22.51 4.13
CA GLY A 51 -15.79 -23.45 5.11
C GLY A 51 -14.27 -23.64 5.02
N ARG A 52 -13.56 -22.70 4.38
CA ARG A 52 -12.10 -22.73 4.25
C ARG A 52 -11.45 -21.60 5.05
N GLU A 53 -10.50 -21.96 5.91
CA GLU A 53 -9.69 -20.98 6.62
C GLU A 53 -8.38 -20.70 5.88
N TYR A 54 -8.08 -19.41 5.71
CA TYR A 54 -6.84 -18.94 5.13
C TYR A 54 -6.12 -18.02 6.09
N SER A 55 -4.80 -17.90 5.92
CA SER A 55 -4.01 -16.92 6.67
C SER A 55 -4.22 -15.50 6.14
N TRP A 56 -4.02 -14.49 6.99
CA TRP A 56 -4.05 -13.08 6.60
C TRP A 56 -3.10 -12.76 5.44
N ILE A 57 -1.91 -13.36 5.43
CA ILE A 57 -0.94 -13.19 4.34
C ILE A 57 -1.54 -13.68 3.02
N THR A 58 -2.29 -14.78 3.04
CA THR A 58 -2.99 -15.29 1.86
C THR A 58 -4.08 -14.34 1.38
N GLY A 59 -4.88 -13.77 2.29
CA GLY A 59 -5.91 -12.78 1.92
C GLY A 59 -5.32 -11.51 1.29
N PHE A 60 -4.21 -11.02 1.84
CA PHE A 60 -3.46 -9.89 1.27
C PHE A 60 -2.87 -10.22 -0.10
N TYR A 61 -2.21 -11.38 -0.23
CA TYR A 61 -1.65 -11.83 -1.49
C TYR A 61 -2.71 -11.95 -2.58
N TRP A 62 -3.85 -12.59 -2.28
CA TRP A 62 -4.93 -12.79 -3.23
C TRP A 62 -5.54 -11.45 -3.68
N THR A 63 -5.78 -10.55 -2.73
CA THR A 63 -6.29 -9.20 -3.02
C THR A 63 -5.32 -8.42 -3.91
N LEU A 64 -4.02 -8.49 -3.65
CA LEU A 64 -3.02 -7.80 -4.46
C LEU A 64 -2.98 -8.34 -5.89
N VAL A 65 -2.87 -9.66 -6.07
CA VAL A 65 -2.85 -10.32 -7.40
C VAL A 65 -4.04 -9.91 -8.24
N VAL A 66 -5.25 -10.00 -7.68
CA VAL A 66 -6.50 -9.65 -8.38
C VAL A 66 -6.56 -8.17 -8.74
N MET A 67 -6.19 -7.27 -7.83
CA MET A 67 -6.17 -5.83 -8.10
C MET A 67 -5.09 -5.45 -9.13
N THR A 68 -3.97 -6.17 -9.15
CA THR A 68 -2.90 -5.99 -10.14
C THR A 68 -3.15 -6.70 -11.46
N THR A 69 -4.28 -7.42 -11.59
CA THR A 69 -4.64 -8.20 -12.78
C THR A 69 -3.57 -9.21 -13.21
N LEU A 70 -2.83 -9.75 -12.24
CA LEU A 70 -1.83 -10.79 -12.45
C LEU A 70 -2.52 -12.14 -12.64
#